data_AF-A0A3A8G4B6-F1
#
_entry.id   AF-A0A3A8G4B6-F1
#
_cell.length_a   1.000
_cell.length_b   1.000
_cell.length_c   1.000
_cell.angle_alpha   90.00
_cell.angle_beta   90.00
_cell.angle_gamma   90.00
#
_symmetry.space_group_name_H-M   'P 1'
#
loop_
_entity.id
_entity.type
_entity.pdbx_description
1 polymer ?
#
loop_
_entity_poly.entity_id
_entity_poly.type
_entity_poly.pdbx_seq_one_letter_code
_entity_poly.pdbx_strand_id
1 'polypeptide(L)'
;MIYSTPKLVVEQIYNFVAEFDGLDTKSRFMQLSIFFKALHEGVESGFQAHRSLEFQGIFNNIEKSIFANAAPEFFDKKNFLEWVVREIKTEP
;
A
#
# COMPACT_ATOMS: atom_id res chain seq x y z
N MET A 1 15.43 15.05 12.56
CA MET A 1 14.72 14.18 11.61
C MET A 1 13.84 13.25 12.42
N ILE A 2 12.51 13.43 12.36
CA ILE A 2 11.57 12.56 13.06
C ILE A 2 11.37 11.35 12.15
N TYR A 3 11.89 10.19 12.54
CA TYR A 3 11.56 8.93 11.87
C TYR A 3 10.08 8.68 12.14
N SER A 4 9.21 9.06 11.20
CA SER A 4 7.83 8.58 11.21
C SER A 4 7.90 7.06 11.10
N THR A 5 7.47 6.34 12.14
CA THR A 5 7.40 4.88 12.07
C THR A 5 6.59 4.50 10.83
N PRO A 6 6.99 3.49 10.03
CA PRO A 6 6.27 3.09 8.81
C PRO A 6 4.76 2.96 9.02
N LYS A 7 4.34 2.54 10.22
CA LYS A 7 2.93 2.46 10.64
C LYS A 7 2.16 3.80 10.52
N LEU A 8 2.73 4.91 10.97
CA LEU A 8 2.08 6.22 10.93
C LEU A 8 1.88 6.72 9.49
N VAL A 9 2.91 6.56 8.65
CA VAL A 9 2.84 6.97 7.24
C VAL A 9 1.82 6.12 6.48
N VAL A 10 1.87 4.80 6.66
CA VAL A 10 0.91 3.86 6.06
C VAL A 10 -0.52 4.19 6.48
N GLU A 11 -0.76 4.50 7.76
CA GLU A 11 -2.09 4.86 8.25
C GLU A 11 -2.58 6.21 7.68
N GLN A 12 -1.72 7.22 7.58
CA GLN A 12 -2.08 8.50 6.96
C GLN A 12 -2.48 8.34 5.49
N ILE A 13 -1.70 7.57 4.73
CA ILE A 13 -1.97 7.28 3.32
C ILE A 13 -3.25 6.47 3.18
N TYR A 14 -3.46 5.48 4.05
CA TYR A 14 -4.71 4.73 4.08
C TYR A 14 -5.92 5.65 4.29
N ASN A 15 -5.88 6.52 5.31
CA ASN A 15 -7.00 7.42 5.60
C ASN A 15 -7.26 8.35 4.41
N PHE A 16 -6.21 8.91 3.79
CA PHE A 16 -6.33 9.74 2.59
C PHE A 16 -6.98 8.99 1.42
N VAL A 17 -6.54 7.75 1.15
CA VAL A 17 -7.11 6.93 0.07
C VAL A 17 -8.55 6.54 0.37
N ALA A 18 -8.85 6.18 1.62
CA ALA A 18 -10.19 5.75 2.06
C ALA A 18 -11.25 6.85 1.93
N GLU A 19 -10.85 8.13 1.86
CA GLU A 19 -11.72 9.27 1.59
C GLU A 19 -12.08 9.44 0.10
N PHE A 20 -11.48 8.66 -0.81
CA PHE A 20 -11.80 8.75 -2.24
C PHE A 20 -13.22 8.25 -2.52
N ASP A 21 -14.00 9.12 -3.16
CA ASP A 21 -15.37 8.81 -3.53
C ASP A 21 -15.44 7.57 -4.45
N GLY A 22 -16.36 6.67 -4.11
CA GLY A 22 -16.58 5.40 -4.79
C GLY A 22 -15.43 4.38 -4.69
N LEU A 23 -14.47 4.52 -3.79
CA LEU A 23 -13.42 3.51 -3.58
C LEU A 23 -13.98 2.13 -3.21
N ASP A 24 -15.04 2.11 -2.41
CA ASP A 24 -15.79 0.92 -1.99
C ASP A 24 -16.39 0.13 -3.15
N THR A 25 -16.77 0.82 -4.23
CA THR A 25 -17.29 0.19 -5.45
C THR A 25 -16.20 -0.34 -6.39
N LYS A 26 -14.92 -0.01 -6.15
CA LYS A 26 -13.81 -0.45 -7.01
C LYS A 26 -13.46 -1.91 -6.73
N SER A 27 -12.91 -2.58 -7.75
CA SER A 27 -12.39 -3.93 -7.55
C SER A 27 -11.22 -3.94 -6.56
N ARG A 28 -10.98 -5.09 -5.91
CA ARG A 28 -9.85 -5.28 -4.99
C ARG A 28 -8.51 -4.87 -5.63
N PHE A 29 -8.28 -5.22 -6.90
CA PHE A 29 -7.07 -4.80 -7.61
C PHE A 29 -6.97 -3.27 -7.70
N MET A 30 -8.05 -2.57 -8.02
CA MET A 30 -8.05 -1.11 -8.11
C MET A 30 -7.84 -0.44 -6.76
N GLN A 31 -8.49 -0.92 -5.70
CA GLN A 31 -8.30 -0.41 -4.34
C GLN A 31 -6.82 -0.51 -3.92
N LEU A 32 -6.24 -1.70 -4.10
CA LEU A 32 -4.83 -1.95 -3.79
C LEU A 32 -3.89 -1.14 -4.68
N SER A 33 -4.19 -1.01 -5.98
CA SER A 33 -3.38 -0.22 -6.92
C SER A 33 -3.34 1.25 -6.54
N ILE A 34 -4.49 1.86 -6.19
CA ILE A 34 -4.56 3.24 -5.72
C ILE A 34 -3.74 3.41 -4.43
N PHE A 35 -3.91 2.49 -3.49
CA PHE A 35 -3.22 2.53 -2.22
C PHE A 35 -1.70 2.39 -2.35
N PHE A 36 -1.22 1.35 -3.05
CA PHE A 36 0.21 1.13 -3.23
C PHE A 36 0.85 2.19 -4.12
N LYS A 37 0.11 2.76 -5.08
CA LYS A 37 0.59 3.93 -5.82
C LYS A 37 0.79 5.13 -4.91
N ALA A 38 -0.12 5.39 -3.97
CA ALA A 38 0.02 6.48 -3.00
C ALA A 38 1.11 6.20 -1.95
N LEU A 39 1.37 4.93 -1.63
CA LEU A 39 2.43 4.49 -0.71
C LEU A 39 3.83 4.52 -1.35
N HIS A 40 3.92 4.52 -2.67
CA HIS A 40 5.18 4.55 -3.38
C HIS A 40 5.94 5.86 -3.14
N GLU A 41 7.19 5.77 -2.68
CA GLU A 41 8.03 6.93 -2.34
C GLU A 41 8.86 7.49 -3.52
N GLY A 42 8.80 6.85 -4.69
CA GLY A 42 9.56 7.23 -5.88
C GLY A 42 8.80 8.10 -6.87
N VAL A 43 9.36 8.26 -8.08
CA VAL A 43 8.69 8.92 -9.19
C VAL A 43 7.53 8.06 -9.71
N GLU A 44 6.46 8.69 -10.19
CA GLU A 44 5.24 7.99 -10.60
C GLU A 44 5.49 6.87 -11.63
N SER A 45 6.44 7.04 -12.54
CA SER A 45 6.82 6.03 -13.55
C SER A 45 7.54 4.81 -12.98
N GLY A 46 7.99 4.86 -11.73
CA GLY A 46 8.64 3.76 -11.02
C GLY A 46 7.67 2.76 -10.38
N PHE A 47 6.36 3.08 -10.37
CA PHE A 47 5.33 2.18 -9.84
C PHE A 47 4.72 1.32 -10.95
N GLN A 48 4.64 0.00 -10.71
CA GLN A 48 3.97 -0.93 -11.61
C GLN A 48 2.93 -1.76 -10.84
N ALA A 49 1.75 -1.93 -11.45
CA ALA A 49 0.68 -2.75 -10.92
C ALA A 49 0.28 -3.81 -11.95
N HIS A 50 0.49 -5.08 -11.61
CA HIS A 50 0.12 -6.22 -12.46
C HIS A 50 -1.18 -6.84 -11.98
N ARG A 51 -2.03 -7.28 -12.92
CA ARG A 51 -3.36 -7.86 -12.62
C ARG A 51 -3.31 -9.11 -11.73
N SER A 52 -2.14 -9.72 -11.55
CA SER A 52 -1.84 -10.80 -10.60
C SER A 52 -1.84 -10.37 -9.13
N LEU A 53 -2.24 -9.13 -8.81
CA LEU A 53 -2.11 -8.51 -7.47
C LEU A 53 -0.65 -8.33 -7.05
N GLU A 54 0.24 -8.09 -8.01
CA GLU A 54 1.62 -7.74 -7.77
C GLU A 54 1.82 -6.24 -7.97
N PHE A 55 2.45 -5.60 -6.98
CA PHE A 55 2.71 -4.16 -6.98
C PHE A 55 4.21 -3.93 -6.76
N GLN A 56 4.89 -3.43 -7.78
CA GLN A 56 6.31 -3.10 -7.74
C GLN A 56 6.48 -1.61 -7.50
N GLY A 57 7.37 -1.25 -6.59
CA GLY A 57 7.74 0.13 -6.32
C GLY A 57 8.74 0.24 -5.19
N ILE A 58 9.06 1.48 -4.84
CA ILE A 58 9.83 1.84 -3.64
C ILE A 58 8.86 2.00 -2.48
N PHE A 59 8.99 1.15 -1.48
CA PHE A 59 8.21 1.18 -0.24
C PHE A 59 9.18 1.19 0.94
N ASN A 60 9.05 2.16 1.84
CA ASN A 60 9.96 2.29 2.98
C ASN A 60 11.44 2.30 2.53
N ASN A 61 11.74 3.14 1.53
CA ASN A 61 13.03 3.30 0.86
C ASN A 61 13.60 2.07 0.14
N ILE A 62 12.80 1.02 -0.11
CA ILE A 62 13.28 -0.20 -0.77
C ILE A 62 12.44 -0.53 -1.98
N GLU A 63 13.14 -0.74 -3.10
CA GLU A 63 12.53 -1.30 -4.31
C GLU A 63 12.15 -2.76 -4.05
N LYS A 64 10.86 -3.06 -4.14
CA LYS A 64 10.36 -4.44 -4.00
C LYS A 64 9.00 -4.63 -4.68
N SER A 65 8.69 -5.90 -4.92
CA SER A 65 7.35 -6.36 -5.29
C SER A 65 6.58 -6.80 -4.04
N ILE A 66 5.31 -6.40 -3.94
CA ILE A 66 4.36 -6.87 -2.94
C ILE A 66 3.32 -7.75 -3.64
N PHE A 67 3.19 -9.00 -3.21
CA PHE A 67 2.22 -9.97 -3.73
C PHE A 67 1.00 -10.01 -2.82
N ALA A 68 -0.09 -9.36 -3.24
CA ALA A 68 -1.26 -9.11 -2.40
C ALA A 68 -2.35 -10.19 -2.51
N ASN A 69 -2.04 -11.40 -3.01
CA ASN A 69 -3.00 -12.51 -3.12
C ASN A 69 -3.64 -12.84 -1.76
N ALA A 70 -2.82 -12.83 -0.69
CA ALA A 70 -3.24 -13.10 0.69
C ALA A 70 -3.51 -11.82 1.50
N ALA A 71 -3.60 -10.64 0.86
CA ALA A 71 -3.89 -9.39 1.57
C ALA A 71 -5.31 -9.42 2.17
N PRO A 72 -5.50 -8.91 3.40
CA PRO A 72 -6.84 -8.67 3.94
C PRO A 72 -7.67 -7.73 3.04
N GLU A 73 -8.99 -7.72 3.26
CA GLU A 73 -9.88 -6.77 2.60
C GLU A 73 -9.48 -5.33 2.94
N PHE A 74 -9.54 -4.43 1.95
CA PHE A 74 -9.04 -3.06 2.11
C PHE A 74 -9.69 -2.34 3.29
N PHE A 75 -11.01 -2.46 3.45
CA PHE A 75 -11.76 -1.80 4.53
C PHE A 75 -11.72 -2.53 5.88
N ASP A 76 -11.07 -3.69 5.97
CA ASP A 76 -10.65 -4.26 7.26
C ASP A 76 -9.39 -3.53 7.74
N LYS A 77 -9.56 -2.25 8.08
CA LYS A 77 -8.49 -1.27 8.33
C LYS A 77 -7.39 -1.85 9.20
N LYS A 78 -7.75 -2.47 10.33
CA LYS A 78 -6.77 -2.98 11.30
C LYS A 78 -5.89 -4.07 10.66
N ASN A 79 -6.51 -5.12 10.13
CA ASN A 79 -5.79 -6.26 9.58
C ASN A 79 -5.02 -5.86 8.32
N PHE A 80 -5.61 -5.01 7.47
CA PHE A 80 -4.97 -4.49 6.27
C PHE A 80 -3.71 -3.68 6.60
N LEU A 81 -3.79 -2.71 7.52
CA LEU A 81 -2.64 -1.90 7.92
C LEU A 81 -1.53 -2.73 8.58
N GLU A 82 -1.89 -3.66 9.46
CA GLU A 82 -0.92 -4.58 10.08
C GLU A 82 -0.20 -5.44 9.03
N TRP A 83 -0.94 -5.92 8.03
CA TRP A 83 -0.40 -6.67 6.90
C TRP A 83 0.54 -5.79 6.06
N VAL A 84 0.12 -4.60 5.62
CA VAL A 84 0.96 -3.69 4.81
C VAL A 84 2.25 -3.34 5.54
N VAL A 85 2.18 -2.99 6.82
CA VAL A 85 3.37 -2.66 7.63
C VAL A 85 4.34 -3.83 7.68
N ARG A 86 3.84 -5.08 7.73
CA ARG A 86 4.71 -6.26 7.65
C ARG A 86 5.31 -6.41 6.26
N GLU A 87 4.53 -6.23 5.19
CA GLU A 87 5.02 -6.38 3.83
C GLU A 87 6.07 -5.34 3.45
N ILE A 88 5.98 -4.09 3.94
CA ILE A 88 6.96 -3.04 3.62
C ILE A 88 8.13 -2.97 4.61
N LYS A 89 8.05 -3.68 5.73
CA LYS A 89 9.18 -3.81 6.63
C LYS A 89 10.30 -4.55 5.91
N THR A 90 11.50 -4.03 6.08
CA THR A 90 12.70 -4.86 6.03
C THR A 90 12.65 -5.83 7.19
N GLU A 91 12.84 -7.12 6.91
CA GLU A 91 13.37 -7.97 7.95
C GLU A 91 14.70 -7.35 8.46
N PRO A 92 15.03 -7.48 9.75
CA PRO A 92 16.34 -7.09 10.25
C PRO A 92 17.49 -7.84 9.55
#